data_AF-A0A3D4D1U8-F1
#
_entry.id   AF-A0A3D4D1U8-F1
#
_cell.length_a   1.000
_cell.length_b   1.000
_cell.length_c   1.000
_cell.angle_alpha   90.00
_cell.angle_beta   90.00
_cell.angle_gamma   90.00
#
_symmetry.space_group_name_H-M   'P 1'
#
loop_
_entity.id
_entity.type
_entity.pdbx_description
1 polymer ?
#
loop_
_entity_poly.entity_id
_entity_poly.type
_entity_poly.pdbx_seq_one_letter_code
_entity_poly.pdbx_strand_id
1 'polypeptide(L)'
;SRYSHSSSDYLQLHLGYPDSGMSLIDIATNRAGSNDYYSMHLIGSHGAAYADDHKNNHLLLGRTGLHSLIPPANEIMTIRNMLEEFLNGIIEERPWAVTPEDTLNALTTVTAGADA
;
A
#
# COMPACT_ATOMS: atom_id res chain seq x y z
N SER A 1 -10.42 13.36 8.70
CA SER A 1 -11.56 13.30 7.76
C SER A 1 -11.48 11.99 6.99
N ARG A 2 -12.60 11.46 6.50
CA ARG A 2 -12.63 10.24 5.69
C ARG A 2 -13.70 10.41 4.62
N TYR A 3 -13.34 10.24 3.36
CA TYR A 3 -14.27 10.23 2.24
C TYR A 3 -13.96 9.02 1.37
N SER A 4 -14.99 8.26 0.98
CA SER A 4 -14.84 7.18 0.02
C SER A 4 -15.77 7.37 -1.17
N HIS A 5 -15.31 6.98 -2.34
CA HIS A 5 -16.13 6.84 -3.52
C HIS A 5 -15.83 5.48 -4.15
N SER A 6 -16.86 4.67 -4.38
CA SER A 6 -16.69 3.32 -4.93
C SER A 6 -17.74 3.00 -5.98
N SER A 7 -17.33 2.29 -7.02
CA SER A 7 -18.18 1.61 -8.00
C SER A 7 -17.68 0.17 -8.22
N SER A 8 -18.22 -0.55 -9.20
CA SER A 8 -17.81 -1.94 -9.50
C SER A 8 -16.33 -2.08 -9.82
N ASP A 9 -15.74 -1.06 -10.46
CA ASP A 9 -14.40 -1.13 -11.04
C ASP A 9 -13.47 -0.02 -10.56
N TYR A 10 -13.90 0.72 -9.54
CA TYR A 10 -13.20 1.89 -9.04
C TYR A 10 -13.40 2.09 -7.54
N LEU A 11 -12.34 2.42 -6.82
CA LEU A 11 -12.36 2.83 -5.42
C LEU A 11 -11.38 3.98 -5.20
N GLN A 12 -11.88 5.08 -4.64
CA GLN A 12 -11.09 6.20 -4.17
C GLN A 12 -11.33 6.44 -2.69
N LEU A 13 -10.26 6.56 -1.90
CA LEU A 13 -10.32 6.86 -0.47
C LEU A 13 -9.45 8.08 -0.14
N HIS A 14 -10.04 9.09 0.49
CA HIS A 14 -9.33 10.24 1.04
C HIS A 14 -9.32 10.14 2.56
N LEU A 15 -8.13 10.01 3.14
CA LEU A 15 -7.93 9.86 4.58
C LEU A 15 -7.17 11.05 5.13
N GLY A 16 -7.69 11.68 6.18
CA GLY A 16 -7.00 12.67 6.98
C GLY A 16 -6.70 12.13 8.37
N TYR A 17 -5.43 12.22 8.79
CA TYR A 17 -4.92 11.73 10.07
C TYR A 17 -4.93 12.83 11.15
N PRO A 18 -4.88 12.48 12.45
CA PRO A 18 -4.90 13.45 13.55
C PRO A 18 -3.84 14.55 13.45
N ASP A 19 -2.64 14.22 12.96
CA ASP A 19 -1.52 15.16 12.81
C ASP A 19 -1.49 15.88 11.45
N SER A 20 -2.66 16.08 10.83
CA SER A 20 -2.84 16.75 9.53
C SER A 20 -2.22 16.05 8.31
N GLY A 21 -1.61 14.88 8.49
CA GLY A 21 -1.21 14.03 7.38
C GLY A 21 -2.43 13.60 6.56
N MET A 22 -2.22 13.30 5.27
CA MET A 22 -3.27 12.81 4.39
C MET A 22 -2.79 11.63 3.55
N SER A 23 -3.72 10.75 3.19
CA SER A 23 -3.49 9.67 2.24
C SER A 23 -4.61 9.67 1.20
N LEU A 24 -4.23 9.35 -0.04
CA LEU A 24 -5.11 9.08 -1.16
C LEU A 24 -4.85 7.65 -1.63
N ILE A 25 -5.89 6.82 -1.67
CA ILE A 25 -5.84 5.47 -2.23
C ILE A 25 -6.76 5.47 -3.45
N ASP A 26 -6.23 5.05 -4.59
CA ASP A 26 -6.94 4.98 -5.88
C ASP A 26 -6.75 3.59 -6.46
N ILE A 27 -7.84 2.87 -6.69
CA ILE A 27 -7.85 1.53 -7.29
C ILE A 27 -8.83 1.58 -8.47
N ALA A 28 -8.34 1.28 -9.66
CA ALA A 28 -9.16 1.21 -10.87
C ALA A 28 -8.85 -0.09 -11.63
N THR A 29 -9.86 -0.91 -11.86
CA THR A 29 -9.72 -2.17 -12.63
C THR A 29 -10.14 -2.01 -14.09
N ASN A 30 -10.74 -0.88 -14.46
CA ASN A 30 -11.19 -0.56 -15.82
C ASN A 30 -10.32 0.48 -16.56
N ARG A 31 -9.08 0.70 -16.10
CA ARG A 31 -8.19 1.71 -16.70
C ARG A 31 -7.90 1.36 -18.16
N ALA A 32 -8.03 2.35 -19.04
CA ALA A 32 -7.66 2.20 -20.44
C ALA A 32 -6.14 1.94 -20.58
N GLY A 33 -5.78 0.78 -21.12
CA GLY A 33 -4.39 0.33 -21.25
C GLY A 33 -4.32 -1.19 -21.27
N SER A 34 -3.14 -1.74 -21.58
CA SER A 34 -2.89 -3.19 -21.55
C SER A 34 -2.11 -3.66 -20.33
N ASN A 35 -1.65 -2.72 -19.49
CA ASN A 35 -0.75 -2.99 -18.38
C ASN A 35 -1.35 -2.44 -17.09
N ASP A 36 -1.16 -3.22 -16.02
CA ASP A 36 -1.40 -2.75 -14.67
C ASP A 36 -0.45 -1.59 -14.33
N TYR A 37 -0.87 -0.75 -13.39
CA TYR A 37 -0.07 0.36 -12.91
C TYR A 37 -0.20 0.49 -11.40
N TYR A 38 0.94 0.60 -10.76
CA TYR A 38 1.10 0.75 -9.34
C TYR A 38 2.08 1.88 -9.07
N SER A 39 1.63 2.85 -8.27
CA SER A 39 2.50 3.90 -7.77
C SER A 39 2.18 4.19 -6.30
N MET A 40 3.22 4.47 -5.53
CA MET A 40 3.15 4.86 -4.13
C MET A 40 4.01 6.10 -3.92
N HIS A 41 3.44 7.12 -3.30
CA HIS A 41 4.09 8.39 -3.03
C HIS A 41 3.98 8.69 -1.54
N LEU A 42 5.11 8.92 -0.87
CA LEU A 42 5.16 9.41 0.50
C LEU A 42 5.84 10.78 0.49
N ILE A 43 5.11 11.82 0.87
CA ILE A 43 5.59 13.20 0.85
C ILE A 43 5.61 13.73 2.27
N GLY A 44 6.78 14.14 2.73
CA GLY A 44 7.00 14.75 4.04
C GLY A 44 7.65 16.13 3.94
N SER A 45 7.72 16.82 5.07
CA SER A 45 8.31 18.17 5.16
C SER A 45 9.80 18.22 4.81
N HIS A 46 10.51 17.09 4.91
CA HIS A 46 11.96 17.00 4.68
C HIS A 46 12.34 16.29 3.37
N GLY A 47 11.36 15.83 2.60
CA GLY A 47 11.60 15.09 1.36
C GLY A 47 10.42 14.21 0.97
N ALA A 48 10.58 13.50 -0.15
CA ALA A 48 9.59 12.57 -0.65
C ALA A 48 10.25 11.27 -1.13
N ALA A 49 9.51 10.17 -1.02
CA ALA A 49 9.86 8.87 -1.55
C ALA A 49 8.78 8.40 -2.53
N TYR A 50 9.20 7.79 -3.63
CA TYR A 50 8.33 7.35 -4.70
C TYR A 50 8.68 5.92 -5.10
N ALA A 51 7.67 5.10 -5.31
CA ALA A 51 7.77 3.79 -5.94
C ALA A 51 6.78 3.74 -7.10
N ASP A 52 7.22 3.28 -8.27
CA ASP A 52 6.44 3.24 -9.51
C ASP A 52 6.84 1.99 -10.30
N ASP A 53 5.87 1.16 -10.64
CA ASP A 53 6.07 -0.11 -11.35
C ASP A 53 6.39 0.07 -12.83
N HIS A 54 6.18 1.26 -13.40
CA HIS A 54 6.50 1.50 -14.80
C HIS A 54 8.00 1.42 -15.09
N LYS A 55 8.86 1.59 -14.07
CA LYS A 55 10.25 1.06 -13.96
C LYS A 55 10.64 1.07 -12.48
N ASN A 56 10.69 -0.10 -11.84
CA ASN A 56 11.02 -0.35 -10.41
C ASN A 56 12.43 0.11 -9.93
N ASN A 57 13.05 1.09 -10.61
CA ASN A 57 14.44 1.53 -10.48
C ASN A 57 14.64 2.83 -9.69
N HIS A 58 13.59 3.42 -9.10
CA HIS A 58 13.66 4.80 -8.59
C HIS A 58 13.38 4.94 -7.09
N LEU A 59 14.01 4.11 -6.23
CA LEU A 59 14.19 4.51 -4.84
C LEU A 59 15.35 5.52 -4.74
N LEU A 60 15.14 6.77 -5.13
CA LEU A 60 16.16 7.82 -4.98
C LEU A 60 16.28 8.23 -3.50
N LEU A 61 17.10 7.52 -2.73
CA LEU A 61 17.49 7.95 -1.37
C LEU A 61 18.78 8.79 -1.44
N GLY A 62 18.64 10.11 -1.36
CA GLY A 62 19.76 11.06 -1.32
C GLY A 62 20.40 11.38 -2.69
N ARG A 63 21.26 12.41 -2.74
CA ARG A 63 21.84 12.97 -3.99
C ARG A 63 22.65 11.98 -4.82
N THR A 64 23.10 10.87 -4.24
CA THR A 64 23.98 9.90 -4.90
C THR A 64 23.26 8.68 -5.45
N GLY A 65 21.93 8.57 -5.28
CA GLY A 65 21.07 7.58 -5.94
C GLY A 65 21.48 6.12 -5.73
N LEU A 66 20.86 5.45 -4.77
CA LEU A 66 20.90 3.97 -4.70
C LEU A 66 19.74 3.41 -5.53
N HIS A 67 19.96 2.26 -6.18
CA HIS A 67 18.93 1.55 -6.96
C HIS A 67 18.30 0.44 -6.11
N SER A 68 16.97 0.30 -6.19
CA SER A 68 16.25 -0.84 -5.60
C SER A 68 16.39 -2.08 -6.50
N LEU A 69 16.61 -3.25 -5.89
CA LEU A 69 16.87 -4.54 -6.55
C LEU A 69 15.62 -5.42 -6.71
N ILE A 70 14.40 -4.87 -6.60
CA ILE A 70 13.19 -5.70 -6.53
C ILE A 70 12.54 -5.80 -7.94
N PRO A 71 12.59 -6.94 -8.63
CA PRO A 71 11.89 -7.14 -9.91
C PRO A 71 10.40 -7.48 -9.72
N PRO A 72 9.55 -7.27 -10.75
CA PRO A 72 8.11 -7.55 -10.72
C PRO A 72 7.77 -9.05 -10.85
N ALA A 73 8.28 -9.87 -9.92
CA ALA A 73 7.88 -11.27 -9.72
C ALA A 73 7.16 -11.42 -8.37
N ASN A 74 6.30 -10.45 -8.06
CA ASN A 74 6.02 -10.06 -6.69
C ASN A 74 4.91 -10.88 -6.03
N GLU A 75 3.94 -11.42 -6.77
CA GLU A 75 2.77 -12.07 -6.16
C GLU A 75 3.11 -13.41 -5.48
N ILE A 76 3.82 -14.29 -6.16
CA ILE A 76 4.25 -15.58 -5.59
C ILE A 76 5.25 -15.36 -4.46
N MET A 77 6.16 -14.38 -4.60
CA MET A 77 7.08 -14.01 -3.52
C MET A 77 6.35 -13.39 -2.33
N THR A 78 5.32 -12.59 -2.56
CA THR A 78 4.48 -12.00 -1.50
C THR A 78 3.71 -13.07 -0.76
N ILE A 79 3.04 -14.00 -1.47
CA ILE A 79 2.35 -15.14 -0.86
C ILE A 79 3.35 -15.99 -0.07
N ARG A 80 4.52 -16.28 -0.64
CA ARG A 80 5.58 -17.02 0.05
C ARG A 80 6.02 -16.31 1.32
N ASN A 81 6.28 -15.01 1.28
CA ASN A 81 6.71 -14.24 2.46
C ASN A 81 5.61 -14.19 3.53
N MET A 82 4.33 -14.08 3.13
CA MET A 82 3.21 -14.16 4.08
C MET A 82 3.12 -15.53 4.74
N LEU A 83 3.31 -16.62 3.98
CA LEU A 83 3.32 -17.98 4.52
C LEU A 83 4.54 -18.24 5.41
N GLU A 84 5.72 -17.75 5.03
CA GLU A 84 6.94 -17.85 5.85
C GLU A 84 6.78 -17.08 7.16
N GLU A 85 6.24 -15.85 7.13
CA GLU A 85 5.93 -15.08 8.34
C GLU A 85 4.91 -15.80 9.24
N PHE A 86 3.88 -16.41 8.64
CA PHE A 86 2.90 -17.19 9.38
C PHE A 86 3.55 -18.37 10.10
N LEU A 87 4.35 -19.17 9.39
CA LEU A 87 5.04 -20.33 9.93
C LEU A 87 6.07 -19.94 11.01
N ASN A 88 6.83 -18.87 10.79
CA ASN A 88 7.80 -18.37 11.75
C ASN A 88 7.13 -17.95 13.06
N GLY A 89 5.97 -17.26 12.98
CA GLY A 89 5.21 -16.91 14.18
C GLY A 89 4.79 -18.13 15.02
N ILE A 90 4.44 -19.25 14.37
CA ILE A 90 4.12 -20.51 15.06
C ILE A 90 5.38 -21.13 15.68
N ILE A 91 6.45 -21.27 14.90
CA ILE A 91 7.69 -21.95 15.32
C ILE A 91 8.39 -21.19 16.46
N GLU A 92 8.40 -19.86 16.36
CA GLU A 92 9.11 -18.98 17.30
C GLU A 92 8.23 -18.55 18.48
N GLU A 93 6.96 -18.97 18.53
CA GLU A 93 5.97 -18.56 19.53
C GLU A 93 5.89 -17.03 19.70
N ARG A 94 6.03 -16.30 18.60
CA ARG A 94 6.05 -14.84 18.61
C ARG A 94 4.78 -14.25 17.99
N PRO A 95 4.41 -13.01 18.37
CA PRO A 95 3.36 -12.27 17.69
C PRO A 95 3.69 -12.05 16.21
N TRP A 96 2.67 -12.07 15.36
CA TRP A 96 2.76 -11.65 13.97
C TRP A 96 2.80 -10.13 13.86
N ALA A 97 3.46 -9.64 12.82
CA ALA A 97 3.50 -8.22 12.50
C ALA A 97 2.12 -7.64 12.10
N VAL A 98 1.18 -8.50 11.71
CA VAL A 98 -0.20 -8.14 11.36
C VAL A 98 -1.15 -9.01 12.18
N THR A 99 -2.14 -8.37 12.79
CA THR A 99 -3.12 -8.99 13.67
C THR A 99 -4.54 -8.91 13.09
N PRO A 100 -5.50 -9.68 13.64
CA PRO A 100 -6.91 -9.50 13.30
C PRO A 100 -7.44 -8.08 13.58
N GLU A 101 -6.86 -7.37 14.55
CA GLU A 101 -7.23 -5.98 14.86
C GLU A 101 -6.87 -5.03 13.71
N ASP A 102 -5.71 -5.23 13.07
CA ASP A 102 -5.32 -4.46 11.89
C ASP A 102 -6.31 -4.66 10.72
N THR A 103 -6.78 -5.89 10.55
CA THR A 103 -7.83 -6.21 9.56
C THR A 103 -9.15 -5.51 9.88
N LEU A 104 -9.55 -5.51 11.16
CA LEU A 104 -10.76 -4.82 11.61
C LEU A 104 -10.65 -3.30 11.39
N ASN A 105 -9.50 -2.71 11.72
CA ASN A 105 -9.22 -1.30 11.52
C ASN A 105 -9.28 -0.91 10.03
N ALA A 106 -8.73 -1.76 9.15
CA ALA A 106 -8.83 -1.58 7.70
C ALA A 106 -10.29 -1.63 7.22
N LEU A 107 -11.07 -2.62 7.68
CA LEU A 107 -12.48 -2.75 7.34
C LEU A 107 -13.28 -1.52 7.78
N THR A 108 -13.11 -1.07 9.03
CA THR A 108 -13.76 0.14 9.54
C THR A 108 -13.38 1.38 8.75
N THR A 109 -12.13 1.45 8.26
CA THR A 109 -11.67 2.58 7.44
C THR A 109 -12.40 2.65 6.10
N VAL A 110 -12.68 1.51 5.47
CA VAL A 110 -13.39 1.43 4.18
C VAL A 110 -14.89 1.67 4.36
N THR A 111 -15.51 1.07 5.38
CA THR A 111 -16.98 1.11 5.54
C THR A 111 -17.49 2.41 6.13
N ALA A 112 -16.74 3.06 7.03
CA ALA A 112 -17.19 4.30 7.67
C ALA A 112 -17.14 5.54 6.75
N GLY A 113 -16.55 5.43 5.56
CA GLY A 113 -16.49 6.52 4.57
C GLY A 113 -17.62 6.51 3.53
N ALA A 114 -18.44 5.44 3.49
CA ALA A 114 -19.39 5.18 2.41
C ALA A 114 -20.73 5.95 2.51
N ASP A 115 -20.92 6.71 3.60
CA ASP A 115 -22.19 7.37 3.95
C ASP A 115 -22.13 8.92 3.86
N ALA A 116 -21.20 9.50 3.09
CA ALA A 116 -21.04 10.96 2.94
C ALA A 116 -21.38 11.48 1.54
#